data_AF-A0A448TW90-F1
#
_entry.id   AF-A0A448TW90-F1
#
_cell.length_a   1.000
_cell.length_b   1.000
_cell.length_c   1.000
_cell.angle_alpha   90.00
_cell.angle_beta   90.00
_cell.angle_gamma   90.00
#
_symmetry.space_group_name_H-M   'P 1'
#
loop_
_entity.id
_entity.type
_entity.pdbx_description
1 polymer ?
#
loop_
_entity_poly.entity_id
_entity_poly.type
_entity_poly.pdbx_seq_one_letter_code
_entity_poly.pdbx_strand_id
1 'polypeptide(L)'
;MQLLQRISQFKRQQKGVASIEFGLTIGVYLLVIFMIFEMGRIAITNAYWDLAVTEAVRITKNQDLRSSGGDYAQVLKQQIVRQYNRYSDSTVMGIFAAKLQPPAVTVNYADNMQDLLKAVANPKGQGFTNNSRNAPLARYLITYNYHFMFGLPFLNNPVNQLFTRQFFVVQEYERSDFN
;
A
#
# COMPACT_ATOMS: atom_id res chain seq x y z
N MET A 1 -27.53 57.90 -27.14
CA MET A 1 -28.57 57.01 -26.57
C MET A 1 -28.43 55.53 -26.96
N GLN A 2 -28.04 55.18 -28.20
CA GLN A 2 -27.97 53.77 -28.65
C GLN A 2 -26.92 52.90 -27.93
N LEU A 3 -25.79 53.46 -27.50
CA LEU A 3 -24.72 52.72 -26.78
C LEU A 3 -25.18 52.23 -25.39
N LEU A 4 -25.93 53.04 -24.66
CA LEU A 4 -26.49 52.67 -23.35
C LEU A 4 -27.54 51.57 -23.46
N GLN A 5 -28.33 51.56 -24.53
CA GLN A 5 -29.27 50.46 -24.84
C GLN A 5 -28.56 49.15 -25.17
N ARG A 6 -27.46 49.20 -25.92
CA ARG A 6 -26.67 47.99 -26.25
C ARG A 6 -25.99 47.38 -25.01
N ILE A 7 -25.48 48.22 -24.10
CA ILE A 7 -24.88 47.77 -22.84
C ILE A 7 -25.94 47.15 -21.91
N SER A 8 -27.14 47.72 -21.84
CA SER A 8 -28.23 47.14 -21.03
C SER A 8 -28.75 45.83 -21.62
N GLN A 9 -28.79 45.69 -22.95
CA GLN A 9 -29.11 44.43 -23.62
C GLN A 9 -28.04 43.36 -23.39
N PHE A 10 -26.75 43.70 -23.38
CA PHE A 10 -25.66 42.76 -23.10
C PHE A 10 -25.71 42.22 -21.65
N LYS A 11 -25.98 43.08 -20.66
CA LYS A 11 -26.23 42.63 -19.27
C LYS A 11 -27.44 41.70 -19.15
N ARG A 12 -28.47 41.92 -19.96
CA ARG A 12 -29.72 41.14 -19.97
C ARG A 12 -29.58 39.80 -20.73
N GLN A 13 -28.50 39.63 -21.51
CA GLN A 13 -28.17 38.42 -22.26
C GLN A 13 -27.21 37.46 -21.50
N GLN A 14 -26.71 37.81 -20.31
CA GLN A 14 -25.97 36.88 -19.43
C GLN A 14 -26.90 35.85 -18.76
N LYS A 15 -27.76 35.19 -19.54
CA LYS A 15 -28.56 34.06 -19.07
C LYS A 15 -27.69 32.81 -19.11
N GLY A 16 -27.61 32.11 -17.97
CA GLY A 16 -26.90 30.82 -17.87
C GLY A 16 -25.52 30.87 -17.21
N VAL A 17 -24.98 32.05 -16.88
CA VAL A 17 -23.71 32.15 -16.12
C VAL A 17 -23.82 31.44 -14.77
N ALA A 18 -24.93 31.67 -14.04
CA ALA A 18 -25.20 30.99 -12.77
C ALA A 18 -25.34 29.47 -12.93
N SER A 19 -25.90 28.98 -14.04
CA SER A 19 -26.03 27.55 -14.31
C SER A 19 -24.67 26.89 -14.62
N ILE A 20 -23.80 27.59 -15.34
CA ILE A 20 -22.43 27.14 -15.63
C ILE A 20 -21.59 27.10 -14.34
N GLU A 21 -21.65 28.16 -13.54
CA GLU A 21 -20.95 28.26 -12.26
C GLU A 21 -21.41 27.16 -11.29
N PHE A 22 -22.72 26.92 -11.21
CA PHE A 22 -23.28 25.85 -10.40
C PHE A 22 -22.86 24.45 -10.90
N GLY A 23 -22.90 24.21 -12.22
CA GLY A 23 -22.47 22.94 -12.80
C GLY A 23 -20.99 22.64 -12.58
N LEU A 24 -20.13 23.66 -12.73
CA LEU A 24 -18.69 23.54 -12.47
C LEU A 24 -18.43 23.25 -10.99
N THR A 25 -19.11 23.96 -10.08
CA THR A 25 -18.93 23.81 -8.64
C THR A 25 -19.33 22.41 -8.17
N ILE A 26 -20.44 21.85 -8.69
CA ILE A 26 -20.85 20.48 -8.40
C ILE A 26 -19.81 19.47 -8.89
N GLY A 27 -19.23 19.66 -10.07
CA GLY A 27 -18.19 18.79 -10.60
C GLY A 27 -16.97 18.74 -9.68
N VAL A 28 -16.49 19.90 -9.23
CA VAL A 28 -15.37 20.01 -8.28
C VAL A 28 -15.72 19.39 -6.92
N TYR A 29 -16.93 19.64 -6.43
CA TYR A 29 -17.41 19.09 -5.16
C TYR A 29 -17.44 17.55 -5.16
N LEU A 30 -17.97 16.94 -6.23
CA LEU A 30 -18.01 15.49 -6.37
C LEU A 30 -16.59 14.90 -6.49
N LEU A 31 -15.68 15.58 -7.18
CA LEU A 31 -14.28 15.16 -7.25
C LEU A 31 -13.65 15.10 -5.85
N VAL A 32 -13.85 16.12 -5.03
CA VAL A 32 -13.34 16.16 -3.64
C VAL A 32 -13.93 15.02 -2.82
N ILE A 33 -15.23 14.74 -2.93
CA ILE A 33 -15.85 13.61 -2.25
C ILE A 33 -15.20 12.29 -2.67
N PHE A 34 -15.06 12.03 -3.97
CA PHE A 34 -14.44 10.79 -4.45
C PHE A 34 -12.98 10.67 -3.98
N MET A 35 -12.25 11.77 -3.88
CA MET A 35 -10.89 11.79 -3.34
C MET A 35 -10.86 11.42 -1.86
N ILE A 36 -11.79 11.93 -1.05
CA ILE A 36 -11.93 11.57 0.37
C ILE A 36 -12.26 10.08 0.52
N PHE A 37 -13.19 9.56 -0.30
CA PHE A 37 -13.52 8.14 -0.32
C PHE A 37 -12.32 7.25 -0.69
N GLU A 38 -11.53 7.63 -1.69
CA GLU A 38 -10.30 6.91 -2.04
C GLU A 38 -9.26 6.96 -0.93
N MET A 39 -9.12 8.10 -0.24
CA MET A 39 -8.19 8.21 0.89
C MET A 39 -8.62 7.30 2.05
N GLY A 40 -9.92 7.22 2.34
CA GLY A 40 -10.46 6.27 3.32
C GLY A 40 -10.22 4.82 2.93
N ARG A 41 -10.39 4.49 1.66
CA ARG A 41 -10.12 3.14 1.11
C ARG A 41 -8.66 2.73 1.26
N ILE A 42 -7.73 3.65 0.97
CA ILE A 42 -6.29 3.45 1.16
C ILE A 42 -5.99 3.21 2.65
N ALA A 43 -6.58 4.01 3.55
CA ALA A 43 -6.37 3.87 4.99
C ALA A 43 -6.83 2.50 5.52
N ILE A 44 -8.01 2.02 5.11
CA ILE A 44 -8.52 0.69 5.50
C ILE A 44 -7.62 -0.42 4.97
N THR A 45 -7.25 -0.35 3.69
CA THR A 45 -6.33 -1.31 3.06
C THR A 45 -5.00 -1.36 3.81
N ASN A 46 -4.50 -0.19 4.23
CA ASN A 46 -3.26 -0.07 4.98
C ASN A 46 -3.36 -0.72 6.37
N ALA A 47 -4.45 -0.49 7.09
CA ALA A 47 -4.67 -1.10 8.40
C ALA A 47 -4.73 -2.64 8.33
N TYR A 48 -5.37 -3.20 7.30
CA TYR A 48 -5.39 -4.65 7.10
C TYR A 48 -4.02 -5.23 6.76
N TRP A 49 -3.20 -4.52 6.00
CA TRP A 49 -1.80 -4.92 5.77
C TRP A 49 -1.00 -4.96 7.07
N ASP A 50 -1.12 -3.96 7.93
CA ASP A 50 -0.39 -3.92 9.21
C ASP A 50 -0.81 -5.04 10.16
N LEU A 51 -2.12 -5.33 10.21
CA LEU A 51 -2.65 -6.45 10.97
C LEU A 51 -2.18 -7.80 10.41
N ALA A 52 -2.27 -7.99 9.09
CA ALA A 52 -1.88 -9.23 8.43
C ALA A 52 -0.39 -9.53 8.60
N VAL A 53 0.49 -8.52 8.51
CA VAL A 53 1.93 -8.68 8.74
C VAL A 53 2.22 -9.06 10.18
N THR A 54 1.62 -8.38 11.15
CA THR A 54 1.84 -8.65 12.58
C THR A 54 1.42 -10.07 12.95
N GLU A 55 0.23 -10.50 12.52
CA GLU A 55 -0.27 -11.85 12.80
C GLU A 55 0.50 -12.92 12.01
N ALA A 56 0.90 -12.64 10.77
CA ALA A 56 1.72 -13.58 10.01
C ALA A 56 3.08 -13.82 10.67
N VAL A 57 3.76 -12.76 11.14
CA VAL A 57 5.04 -12.89 11.87
C VAL A 57 4.83 -13.71 13.15
N ARG A 58 3.76 -13.43 13.91
CA ARG A 58 3.43 -14.17 15.13
C ARG A 58 3.19 -15.66 14.85
N ILE A 59 2.41 -15.98 13.82
CA ILE A 59 2.08 -17.36 13.45
C ILE A 59 3.33 -18.09 12.94
N THR A 60 4.13 -17.46 12.06
CA THR A 60 5.34 -18.07 11.52
C THR A 60 6.40 -18.27 12.60
N LYS A 61 6.51 -17.36 13.58
CA LYS A 61 7.40 -17.54 14.73
C LYS A 61 7.00 -18.73 15.60
N ASN A 62 5.70 -19.00 15.74
CA ASN A 62 5.19 -20.12 16.55
C ASN A 62 5.17 -21.45 15.77
N GLN A 63 5.54 -21.47 14.50
CA GLN A 63 5.66 -22.70 13.71
C GLN A 63 7.11 -23.19 13.78
N ASP A 64 7.29 -24.41 14.31
CA ASP A 64 8.60 -25.07 14.34
C ASP A 64 9.03 -25.51 12.94
N LEU A 65 9.61 -24.58 12.19
CA LEU A 65 10.13 -24.83 10.84
C LEU A 65 11.35 -25.77 10.82
N ARG A 66 11.87 -26.13 12.02
CA ARG A 66 13.12 -26.86 12.25
C ARG A 66 12.96 -28.34 11.92
N SER A 67 11.76 -28.86 12.14
CA SER A 67 11.39 -30.24 11.79
C SER A 67 10.92 -30.40 10.35
N SER A 68 10.57 -29.32 9.63
CA SER A 68 9.97 -29.38 8.29
C SER A 68 10.91 -28.95 7.16
N GLY A 69 12.11 -28.44 7.46
CA GLY A 69 13.09 -28.02 6.45
C GLY A 69 12.59 -26.91 5.51
N GLY A 70 11.54 -26.18 5.93
CA GLY A 70 10.88 -25.16 5.12
C GLY A 70 11.58 -23.80 5.21
N ASP A 71 11.64 -23.08 4.10
CA ASP A 71 12.15 -21.72 4.05
C ASP A 71 11.20 -20.76 4.79
N TYR A 72 11.70 -20.13 5.86
CA TYR A 72 10.96 -19.17 6.69
C TYR A 72 10.34 -18.05 5.85
N ALA A 73 11.05 -17.57 4.81
CA ALA A 73 10.56 -16.52 3.92
C ALA A 73 9.31 -16.94 3.14
N GLN A 74 9.28 -18.18 2.66
CA GLN A 74 8.14 -18.70 1.90
C GLN A 74 6.93 -18.89 2.80
N VAL A 75 7.14 -19.42 4.00
CA VAL A 75 6.06 -19.63 4.96
C VAL A 75 5.47 -18.29 5.41
N LEU A 76 6.31 -17.31 5.74
CA LEU A 76 5.84 -15.96 6.10
C LEU A 76 5.03 -15.33 4.96
N LYS A 77 5.53 -15.42 3.71
CA LYS A 77 4.82 -14.90 2.53
C LYS A 77 3.42 -15.52 2.39
N GLN A 78 3.31 -16.83 2.58
CA GLN A 78 2.02 -17.52 2.51
C GLN A 78 1.09 -17.10 3.66
N GLN A 79 1.61 -16.95 4.89
CA GLN A 79 0.82 -16.53 6.03
C GLN A 79 0.29 -15.10 5.86
N ILE A 80 1.11 -14.16 5.37
CA ILE A 80 0.68 -12.77 5.12
C ILE A 80 -0.52 -12.74 4.17
N VAL A 81 -0.45 -13.45 3.04
CA VAL A 81 -1.55 -13.49 2.06
C VAL A 81 -2.81 -14.13 2.66
N ARG A 82 -2.66 -15.22 3.41
CA ARG A 82 -3.79 -15.91 4.06
C ARG A 82 -4.47 -15.02 5.10
N GLN A 83 -3.71 -14.33 5.95
CA GLN A 83 -4.28 -13.45 6.97
C GLN A 83 -4.95 -12.23 6.33
N TYR A 84 -4.33 -11.62 5.32
CA TYR A 84 -4.94 -10.50 4.61
C TYR A 84 -6.31 -10.89 4.01
N ASN A 85 -6.37 -12.00 3.27
CA ASN A 85 -7.61 -12.47 2.66
C ASN A 85 -8.66 -12.79 3.74
N ARG A 86 -8.25 -13.41 4.85
CA ARG A 86 -9.17 -13.66 5.98
C ARG A 86 -9.78 -12.37 6.51
N TYR A 87 -9.01 -11.32 6.77
CA TYR A 87 -9.55 -10.06 7.30
C TYR A 87 -10.38 -9.28 6.28
N SER A 88 -9.92 -9.27 5.03
CA SER A 88 -10.62 -8.63 3.91
C SER A 88 -11.94 -9.32 3.57
N ASP A 89 -12.07 -10.64 3.76
CA ASP A 89 -13.30 -11.37 3.41
C ASP A 89 -14.26 -11.49 4.60
N SER A 90 -13.75 -11.46 5.84
CA SER A 90 -14.58 -11.63 7.05
C SER A 90 -15.23 -10.35 7.56
N THR A 91 -14.70 -9.19 7.20
CA THR A 91 -15.17 -7.90 7.75
C THR A 91 -16.05 -7.17 6.74
N VAL A 92 -17.13 -6.53 7.20
CA VAL A 92 -18.02 -5.70 6.35
C VAL A 92 -17.25 -4.59 5.62
N MET A 93 -16.26 -3.99 6.29
CA MET A 93 -15.37 -2.97 5.69
C MET A 93 -14.38 -3.56 4.67
N GLY A 94 -14.23 -4.87 4.63
CA GLY A 94 -13.40 -5.60 3.67
C GLY A 94 -13.85 -5.49 2.22
N ILE A 95 -15.15 -5.23 1.99
CA ILE A 95 -15.69 -4.96 0.65
C ILE A 95 -15.04 -3.72 0.02
N PHE A 96 -14.66 -2.74 0.85
CA PHE A 96 -14.01 -1.52 0.39
C PHE A 96 -12.50 -1.69 0.22
N ALA A 97 -11.88 -2.67 0.89
CA ALA A 97 -10.43 -2.88 0.80
C ALA A 97 -10.00 -3.24 -0.64
N ALA A 98 -8.80 -2.82 -1.02
CA ALA A 98 -8.25 -3.23 -2.32
C ALA A 98 -8.03 -4.75 -2.32
N LYS A 99 -8.56 -5.43 -3.35
CA LYS A 99 -8.30 -6.86 -3.53
C LYS A 99 -6.83 -7.09 -3.82
N LEU A 100 -6.27 -8.15 -3.23
CA LEU A 100 -4.87 -8.49 -3.42
C LEU A 100 -4.61 -8.98 -4.84
N GLN A 101 -3.78 -8.25 -5.57
CA GLN A 101 -2.88 -8.89 -6.54
C GLN A 101 -1.75 -9.57 -5.75
N PRO A 102 -1.17 -10.68 -6.23
CA PRO A 102 -0.12 -11.37 -5.50
C PRO A 102 1.00 -10.38 -5.13
N PRO A 103 1.20 -10.08 -3.84
CA PRO A 103 2.16 -9.08 -3.42
C PRO A 103 3.57 -9.54 -3.80
N ALA A 104 4.36 -8.63 -4.36
CA ALA A 104 5.77 -8.87 -4.57
C ALA A 104 6.46 -8.75 -3.21
N VAL A 105 6.59 -9.89 -2.52
CA VAL A 105 7.35 -10.01 -1.28
C VAL A 105 8.78 -10.37 -1.64
N THR A 106 9.69 -9.41 -1.45
CA THR A 106 11.14 -9.61 -1.59
C THR A 106 11.75 -9.71 -0.21
N VAL A 107 12.49 -10.80 0.03
CA VAL A 107 13.20 -11.03 1.29
C VAL A 107 14.68 -10.84 1.03
N ASN A 108 15.32 -10.01 1.84
CA ASN A 108 16.76 -9.81 1.78
C ASN A 108 17.35 -10.09 3.15
N TYR A 109 18.46 -10.81 3.22
CA TYR A 109 19.06 -11.26 4.47
C TYR A 109 20.29 -10.43 4.82
N ALA A 110 20.53 -10.21 6.12
CA ALA A 110 21.71 -9.52 6.63
C ALA A 110 22.30 -10.31 7.80
N ASP A 111 23.62 -10.45 7.80
CA ASP A 111 24.33 -11.23 8.82
C ASP A 111 24.54 -10.42 10.11
N ASN A 112 24.78 -9.10 9.98
CA ASN A 112 25.05 -8.20 11.09
C ASN A 112 24.23 -6.90 11.01
N MET A 113 24.05 -6.23 12.16
CA MET A 113 23.38 -4.92 12.23
C MET A 113 24.08 -3.85 11.37
N GLN A 114 25.41 -3.93 11.23
CA GLN A 114 26.17 -3.01 10.38
C GLN A 114 25.89 -3.22 8.89
N ASP A 115 25.68 -4.47 8.47
CA ASP A 115 25.32 -4.79 7.09
C ASP A 115 23.88 -4.38 6.80
N LEU A 116 22.98 -4.54 7.78
CA LEU A 116 21.63 -3.99 7.72
C LEU A 116 21.65 -2.46 7.55
N LEU A 117 22.45 -1.76 8.35
CA LEU A 117 22.57 -0.29 8.28
C LEU A 117 23.13 0.18 6.94
N LYS A 118 24.17 -0.48 6.41
CA LYS A 118 24.71 -0.19 5.07
C LYS A 118 23.66 -0.41 3.98
N ALA A 119 22.85 -1.46 4.13
CA ALA A 119 21.89 -1.87 3.13
C ALA A 119 20.56 -1.08 3.21
N VAL A 120 20.29 -0.42 4.34
CA VAL A 120 19.28 0.64 4.48
C VAL A 120 19.78 1.97 3.93
N ALA A 121 21.05 2.31 4.19
CA ALA A 121 21.67 3.54 3.69
C ALA A 121 21.86 3.54 2.16
N ASN A 122 21.99 2.36 1.53
CA ASN A 122 22.12 2.22 0.09
C ASN A 122 20.89 1.55 -0.56
N PRO A 123 20.07 2.28 -1.35
CA PRO A 123 18.92 1.71 -2.06
C PRO A 123 19.31 0.73 -3.17
N LYS A 124 20.60 0.64 -3.54
CA LYS A 124 21.13 -0.29 -4.56
C LYS A 124 21.47 -1.70 -4.03
N GLY A 125 21.15 -2.01 -2.78
CA GLY A 125 21.20 -3.38 -2.26
C GLY A 125 22.59 -3.93 -1.89
N GLN A 126 23.59 -3.06 -1.70
CA GLN A 126 24.90 -3.50 -1.21
C GLN A 126 24.80 -3.77 0.31
N GLY A 127 24.97 -5.03 0.71
CA GLY A 127 24.91 -5.48 2.10
C GLY A 127 23.85 -6.54 2.39
N PHE A 128 23.06 -6.94 1.40
CA PHE A 128 22.18 -8.11 1.51
C PHE A 128 22.82 -9.34 0.88
N THR A 129 22.73 -10.45 1.59
CA THR A 129 23.06 -11.78 1.09
C THR A 129 21.78 -12.46 0.60
N ASN A 130 21.88 -13.24 -0.48
CA ASN A 130 20.79 -14.10 -0.98
C ASN A 130 20.71 -15.44 -0.22
N ASN A 131 21.62 -15.66 0.73
CA ASN A 131 21.71 -16.89 1.47
C ASN A 131 20.89 -16.76 2.76
N SER A 132 19.88 -17.63 2.90
CA SER A 132 18.98 -17.66 4.05
C SER A 132 19.56 -18.35 5.28
N ARG A 133 20.67 -19.10 5.13
CA ARG A 133 21.33 -19.82 6.22
C ARG A 133 22.19 -18.90 7.08
N ASN A 134 22.06 -19.01 8.39
CA ASN A 134 22.82 -18.24 9.39
C ASN A 134 22.65 -16.72 9.34
N ALA A 135 21.59 -16.22 8.70
CA ALA A 135 21.30 -14.78 8.67
C ALA A 135 20.28 -14.43 9.77
N PRO A 136 20.69 -13.89 10.93
CA PRO A 136 19.79 -13.61 12.05
C PRO A 136 18.82 -12.45 11.77
N LEU A 137 19.04 -11.66 10.72
CA LEU A 137 18.22 -10.51 10.37
C LEU A 137 17.71 -10.63 8.93
N ALA A 138 16.42 -10.39 8.74
CA ALA A 138 15.84 -10.28 7.41
C ALA A 138 15.03 -9.00 7.24
N ARG A 139 15.21 -8.39 6.07
CA ARG A 139 14.42 -7.28 5.55
C ARG A 139 13.36 -7.83 4.61
N TYR A 140 12.11 -7.61 4.97
CA TYR A 140 10.97 -7.91 4.12
C TYR A 140 10.50 -6.64 3.44
N LEU A 141 10.43 -6.69 2.12
CA LEU A 141 9.87 -5.65 1.28
C LEU A 141 8.57 -6.17 0.68
N ILE A 142 7.44 -5.59 1.08
CA ILE A 142 6.14 -5.88 0.48
C ILE A 142 5.81 -4.74 -0.45
N THR A 143 5.76 -5.02 -1.75
CA THR A 143 5.26 -4.08 -2.75
C THR A 143 3.90 -4.56 -3.24
N TYR A 144 2.89 -3.70 -3.15
CA TYR A 144 1.57 -3.97 -3.69
C TYR A 144 1.09 -2.84 -4.57
N ASN A 145 0.41 -3.22 -5.65
CA ASN A 145 -0.14 -2.29 -6.62
C ASN A 145 -1.53 -1.87 -6.15
N TYR A 146 -1.69 -0.61 -5.75
CA TYR A 146 -3.01 -0.07 -5.39
C TYR A 146 -3.70 0.49 -6.64
N HIS A 147 -4.91 0.00 -6.89
CA HIS A 147 -5.74 0.47 -7.99
C HIS A 147 -6.87 1.36 -7.47
N PHE A 148 -6.87 2.62 -7.90
CA PHE A 148 -7.95 3.57 -7.65
C PHE A 148 -9.24 3.07 -8.30
N MET A 149 -10.36 3.17 -7.59
CA MET A 149 -11.68 2.80 -8.11
C MET A 149 -12.22 3.90 -9.02
N PHE A 150 -11.95 5.16 -8.68
CA PHE A 150 -12.27 6.31 -9.51
C PHE A 150 -11.07 6.73 -10.36
N GLY A 151 -11.25 6.80 -11.68
CA GLY A 151 -10.24 7.33 -12.59
C GLY A 151 -10.03 8.83 -12.33
N LEU A 152 -8.86 9.19 -11.80
CA LEU A 152 -8.52 10.59 -11.58
C LEU A 152 -8.00 11.18 -12.91
N PRO A 153 -8.67 12.19 -13.49
CA PRO A 153 -8.36 12.68 -14.84
C PRO A 153 -6.98 13.34 -14.97
N PHE A 154 -6.30 13.61 -13.85
CA PHE A 154 -4.98 14.22 -13.77
C PHE A 154 -3.85 13.22 -13.43
N LEU A 155 -4.17 11.95 -13.17
CA LEU A 155 -3.19 10.89 -12.93
C LEU A 155 -3.15 9.94 -14.12
N ASN A 156 -2.32 10.29 -15.10
CA ASN A 156 -2.19 9.58 -16.38
C ASN A 156 -1.56 8.19 -16.27
N ASN A 157 -1.03 7.84 -15.09
CA ASN A 157 -0.55 6.50 -14.80
C ASN A 157 -1.29 6.00 -13.56
N PRO A 158 -1.80 4.77 -13.57
CA PRO A 158 -2.24 4.16 -12.33
C PRO A 158 -1.04 4.21 -11.38
N VAL A 159 -1.29 4.73 -10.19
CA VAL A 159 -0.37 4.86 -9.06
C VAL A 159 -0.02 3.46 -8.51
N ASN A 160 0.40 2.58 -9.41
CA ASN A 160 0.59 1.16 -9.22
C ASN A 160 1.80 0.86 -8.34
N GLN A 161 2.63 1.84 -8.00
CA GLN A 161 3.90 1.60 -7.31
C GLN A 161 4.11 2.40 -6.02
N LEU A 162 3.08 3.08 -5.49
CA LEU A 162 3.31 3.99 -4.35
C LEU A 162 3.39 3.30 -2.98
N PHE A 163 3.02 2.03 -2.86
CA PHE A 163 2.99 1.38 -1.54
C PHE A 163 4.02 0.25 -1.46
N THR A 164 5.22 0.65 -1.07
CA THR A 164 6.28 -0.26 -0.62
C THR A 164 6.37 -0.20 0.90
N ARG A 165 6.15 -1.33 1.56
CA ARG A 165 6.33 -1.49 3.00
C ARG A 165 7.62 -2.26 3.26
N GLN A 166 8.42 -1.74 4.18
CA GLN A 166 9.65 -2.38 4.61
C GLN A 166 9.58 -2.64 6.10
N PHE A 167 9.87 -3.87 6.51
CA PHE A 167 10.00 -4.23 7.92
C PHE A 167 11.16 -5.19 8.12
N PHE A 168 11.66 -5.22 9.34
CA PHE A 168 12.79 -6.04 9.74
C PHE A 168 12.31 -7.07 10.76
N VAL A 169 12.69 -8.32 10.55
CA VAL A 169 12.36 -9.42 11.46
C VAL A 169 13.66 -10.11 11.85
N VAL A 170 13.76 -10.43 13.14
CA VAL A 170 14.82 -11.28 13.68
C VAL A 170 14.45 -12.73 13.42
N GLN A 171 15.31 -13.47 12.73
CA GLN A 171 15.12 -14.90 12.47
C GLN A 171 15.67 -15.68 13.66
N GLU A 172 14.79 -15.93 14.64
CA GLU A 172 15.13 -16.80 15.78
C GLU A 172 15.36 -18.26 15.36
N TYR A 173 14.84 -18.63 14.19
CA TYR A 173 14.98 -19.96 13.59
C TYR A 173 16.44 -20.38 13.32
N GLU A 174 17.24 -19.48 12.75
CA GLU A 174 18.63 -19.73 12.37
C GLU A 174 19.63 -19.49 13.52
N ARG A 175 19.17 -19.02 14.68
CA ARG A 175 20.00 -18.98 15.89
C ARG A 175 20.11 -20.40 16.45
N SER A 176 21.22 -21.07 16.13
CA SER A 176 21.62 -22.35 16.73
C SER A 176 22.30 -22.21 18.08
N ASP A 177 22.74 -21.00 18.46
CA ASP A 177 23.67 -20.81 19.58
C ASP A 177 23.02 -20.04 20.74
N PHE A 178 21.94 -20.57 21.29
CA PHE A 178 21.63 -20.35 22.71
C PHE A 178 21.97 -21.64 23.47
N ASN A 179 23.26 -21.87 23.61
CA ASN A 179 23.83 -22.81 24.58
C ASN A 179 24.61 -21.98 25.61
#